data_AF-A0A960ULG2-F1
#
_entry.id   AF-A0A960ULG2-F1
#
_cell.length_a   1.000
_cell.length_b   1.000
_cell.length_c   1.000
_cell.angle_alpha   90.00
_cell.angle_beta   90.00
_cell.angle_gamma   90.00
#
_symmetry.space_group_name_H-M   'P 1'
#
loop_
_entity.id
_entity.type
_entity.pdbx_description
1 polymer ?
#
loop_
_entity_poly.entity_id
_entity_poly.type
_entity_poly.pdbx_seq_one_letter_code
_entity_poly.pdbx_strand_id
1 'polypeptide(L)'
;SSASDEPDYGHDIGLFEDNHTEFGKEYGFGEQSFGNAKLEYSSQAPFHMGFYHESAVVYTLAGFLKQTYADYRAREFLALARFAFKTGHPYWGYRFLGWGLHYLQDLTQPYHARVMPAKGTTGLVWMNLLNTVGISSPQTEAIQQLSNRHLALENFQRNLMIAVYQQKRKPGAMWKALTDLQLDDSYDPAANGYIRQIVAGEAASSASEVDSILEQQLPESIATDGNYVYKGVGAEDDIYAMLEKKGTTNTLVNALTPVFQRVGAHTRNYIRLGLSQE
;
A
#
# COMPACT_ATOMS: atom_id res chain seq x y z
N SER A 1 -17.40 2.12 8.44
CA SER A 1 -16.50 1.12 7.85
C SER A 1 -17.36 0.06 7.19
N SER A 2 -17.04 -0.32 5.96
CA SER A 2 -17.65 -1.42 5.21
C SER A 2 -16.78 -2.68 5.30
N ALA A 3 -16.18 -2.98 6.46
CA ALA A 3 -15.28 -4.12 6.67
C ALA A 3 -13.96 -4.08 5.87
N SER A 4 -13.57 -2.91 5.34
CA SER A 4 -12.33 -2.77 4.57
C SER A 4 -11.08 -3.05 5.41
N ASP A 5 -11.14 -2.96 6.73
CA ASP A 5 -10.04 -3.23 7.64
C ASP A 5 -9.79 -4.73 7.91
N GLU A 6 -10.77 -5.59 7.65
CA GLU A 6 -10.69 -7.01 8.00
C GLU A 6 -9.61 -7.83 7.27
N PRO A 7 -9.24 -7.55 6.00
CA PRO A 7 -8.16 -8.27 5.34
C PRO A 7 -6.85 -8.30 6.14
N ASP A 8 -6.53 -7.20 6.83
CA ASP A 8 -5.36 -7.07 7.69
C ASP A 8 -5.43 -7.95 8.96
N TYR A 9 -6.60 -8.47 9.32
CA TYR A 9 -6.84 -9.18 10.58
C TYR A 9 -7.16 -10.68 10.42
N GLY A 10 -6.71 -11.30 9.33
CA GLY A 10 -6.67 -12.77 9.23
C GLY A 10 -6.96 -13.37 7.86
N HIS A 11 -7.48 -12.61 6.89
CA HIS A 11 -7.79 -13.17 5.57
C HIS A 11 -6.55 -13.53 4.75
N ASP A 12 -5.43 -12.82 4.96
CA ASP A 12 -4.19 -12.99 4.18
C ASP A 12 -3.01 -13.44 5.04
N ILE A 13 -3.30 -14.05 6.18
CA ILE A 13 -2.29 -14.56 7.10
C ILE A 13 -2.14 -16.06 6.91
N GLY A 14 -0.90 -16.53 6.75
CA GLY A 14 -0.55 -17.94 6.80
C GLY A 14 -1.01 -18.77 5.60
N LEU A 15 -1.32 -18.15 4.47
CA LEU A 15 -1.92 -18.82 3.30
C LEU A 15 -0.91 -19.53 2.37
N PHE A 16 0.39 -19.37 2.61
CA PHE A 16 1.43 -20.03 1.81
C PHE A 16 1.78 -21.41 2.39
N GLU A 17 2.25 -22.32 1.53
CA GLU A 17 2.59 -23.70 1.90
C GLU A 17 3.74 -23.77 2.93
N ASP A 18 4.65 -22.79 2.88
CA ASP A 18 5.79 -22.63 3.78
C ASP A 18 5.47 -21.82 5.05
N ASN A 19 4.22 -21.38 5.24
CA ASN A 19 3.79 -20.73 6.49
C ASN A 19 3.44 -21.74 7.60
N HIS A 20 3.49 -23.05 7.32
CA HIS A 20 3.26 -24.13 8.28
C HIS A 20 1.88 -24.15 8.96
N THR A 21 0.85 -23.63 8.30
CA THR A 21 -0.55 -23.69 8.74
C THR A 21 -1.30 -24.84 8.04
N GLU A 22 -2.47 -25.25 8.57
CA GLU A 22 -3.32 -26.23 7.88
C GLU A 22 -3.91 -25.65 6.59
N PHE A 23 -4.40 -24.41 6.66
CA PHE A 23 -5.02 -23.74 5.53
C PHE A 23 -4.01 -23.32 4.45
N GLY A 24 -2.74 -23.04 4.77
CA GLY A 24 -1.72 -22.76 3.76
C GLY A 24 -1.47 -23.94 2.82
N LYS A 25 -1.60 -25.18 3.33
CA LYS A 25 -1.56 -26.41 2.53
C LYS A 25 -2.82 -26.61 1.68
N GLU A 26 -3.96 -26.08 2.13
CA GLU A 26 -5.25 -26.21 1.45
C GLU A 26 -5.42 -25.17 0.34
N TYR A 27 -5.08 -23.90 0.62
CA TYR A 27 -5.16 -22.80 -0.35
C TYR A 27 -4.12 -22.92 -1.46
N GLY A 28 -2.91 -23.41 -1.16
CA GLY A 28 -1.91 -23.76 -2.18
C GLY A 28 -1.34 -22.56 -2.96
N PHE A 29 -1.07 -21.44 -2.29
CA PHE A 29 -0.42 -20.27 -2.90
C PHE A 29 1.08 -20.45 -3.19
N GLY A 30 1.63 -21.66 -2.96
CA GLY A 30 3.05 -21.96 -3.08
C GLY A 30 3.87 -21.41 -1.92
N GLU A 31 5.16 -21.18 -2.16
CA GLU A 31 6.05 -20.54 -1.19
C GLU A 31 5.83 -19.01 -1.17
N GLN A 32 5.93 -18.41 0.02
CA GLN A 32 5.82 -16.97 0.19
C GLN A 32 6.91 -16.23 -0.60
N SER A 33 6.49 -15.32 -1.49
CA SER A 33 7.40 -14.68 -2.44
C SER A 33 8.31 -13.61 -1.83
N PHE A 34 7.83 -12.86 -0.83
CA PHE A 34 8.62 -11.88 -0.09
C PHE A 34 8.01 -11.58 1.29
N GLY A 35 8.78 -10.91 2.14
CA GLY A 35 8.51 -10.82 3.57
C GLY A 35 9.22 -11.92 4.35
N ASN A 36 9.07 -11.91 5.67
CA ASN A 36 9.63 -12.90 6.56
C ASN A 36 8.56 -13.94 6.93
N ALA A 37 8.57 -15.10 6.28
CA ALA A 37 7.61 -16.20 6.52
C ALA A 37 7.57 -16.70 7.99
N LYS A 38 8.56 -16.35 8.82
CA LYS A 38 8.57 -16.68 10.26
C LYS A 38 7.75 -15.70 11.11
N LEU A 39 7.29 -14.59 10.53
CA LEU A 39 6.45 -13.59 11.19
C LEU A 39 5.05 -13.67 10.60
N GLU A 40 4.07 -13.98 11.43
CA GLU A 40 2.68 -14.23 11.03
C GLU A 40 2.11 -13.12 10.14
N TYR A 41 2.21 -11.86 10.56
CA TYR A 41 1.75 -10.69 9.79
C TYR A 41 2.53 -10.48 8.48
N SER A 42 3.75 -10.99 8.36
CA SER A 42 4.55 -10.76 7.16
C SER A 42 4.08 -11.57 5.96
N SER A 43 3.30 -12.63 6.18
CA SER A 43 2.65 -13.40 5.10
C SER A 43 1.61 -12.60 4.34
N GLN A 44 1.17 -11.46 4.87
CA GLN A 44 0.24 -10.55 4.21
C GLN A 44 0.91 -9.76 3.07
N ALA A 45 2.23 -9.50 3.14
CA ALA A 45 2.88 -8.58 2.22
C ALA A 45 2.63 -8.89 0.72
N PRO A 46 2.70 -10.16 0.25
CA PRO A 46 2.38 -10.48 -1.14
C PRO A 46 0.91 -10.26 -1.54
N PHE A 47 -0.03 -10.26 -0.59
CA PHE A 47 -1.45 -10.01 -0.85
C PHE A 47 -1.78 -8.52 -0.89
N HIS A 48 -1.02 -7.68 -0.20
CA HIS A 48 -1.30 -6.24 -0.05
C HIS A 48 -0.40 -5.36 -0.94
N MET A 49 0.75 -5.87 -1.38
CA MET A 49 1.69 -5.13 -2.23
C MET A 49 1.63 -5.61 -3.68
N GLY A 50 1.81 -4.68 -4.62
CA GLY A 50 1.76 -4.93 -6.05
C GLY A 50 2.86 -4.16 -6.78
N PHE A 51 4.06 -4.72 -6.76
CA PHE A 51 5.25 -4.13 -7.39
C PHE A 51 5.24 -4.30 -8.91
N TYR A 52 4.20 -3.83 -9.61
CA TYR A 52 3.98 -4.03 -11.05
C TYR A 52 4.82 -3.11 -11.96
N HIS A 53 5.43 -2.06 -11.39
CA HIS A 53 6.12 -0.99 -12.12
C HIS A 53 7.61 -0.88 -11.77
N GLU A 54 8.22 -2.00 -11.40
CA GLU A 54 9.66 -2.07 -11.19
C GLU A 54 10.41 -2.19 -12.52
N SER A 55 11.67 -1.73 -12.53
CA SER A 55 12.50 -1.83 -13.73
C SER A 55 12.81 -3.28 -14.12
N ALA A 56 13.11 -3.50 -15.39
CA ALA A 56 13.54 -4.82 -15.87
C ALA A 56 14.77 -5.36 -15.12
N VAL A 57 15.69 -4.49 -14.69
CA VAL A 57 16.86 -4.87 -13.88
C VAL A 57 16.42 -5.38 -12.51
N VAL A 58 15.52 -4.65 -11.82
CA VAL A 58 14.96 -5.09 -10.52
C VAL A 58 14.36 -6.49 -10.67
N TYR A 59 13.50 -6.69 -11.66
CA TYR A 59 12.85 -7.97 -11.90
C TYR A 59 13.78 -9.10 -12.31
N THR A 60 14.92 -8.79 -12.92
CA THR A 60 15.94 -9.80 -13.25
C THR A 60 16.64 -10.27 -11.99
N LEU A 61 16.89 -9.37 -11.04
CA LEU A 61 17.60 -9.65 -9.79
C LEU A 61 16.68 -10.20 -8.69
N ALA A 62 15.43 -9.75 -8.67
CA ALA A 62 14.43 -10.05 -7.63
C ALA A 62 13.10 -10.47 -8.28
N GLY A 63 13.14 -11.52 -9.10
CA GLY A 63 11.96 -12.02 -9.83
C GLY A 63 10.79 -12.42 -8.94
N PHE A 64 11.07 -12.78 -7.68
CA PHE A 64 10.05 -13.08 -6.66
C PHE A 64 9.09 -11.90 -6.41
N LEU A 65 9.51 -10.65 -6.63
CA LEU A 65 8.65 -9.46 -6.49
C LEU A 65 7.46 -9.42 -7.47
N LYS A 66 7.47 -10.26 -8.52
CA LYS A 66 6.35 -10.37 -9.47
C LYS A 66 5.19 -11.23 -8.93
N GLN A 67 5.45 -12.05 -7.91
CA GLN A 67 4.45 -12.94 -7.33
C GLN A 67 3.68 -12.18 -6.25
N THR A 68 2.68 -11.42 -6.70
CA THR A 68 1.82 -10.58 -5.86
C THR A 68 0.36 -10.89 -6.16
N TYR A 69 -0.50 -10.79 -5.14
CA TYR A 69 -1.91 -11.20 -5.20
C TYR A 69 -2.89 -10.04 -4.98
N ALA A 70 -2.44 -8.80 -4.76
CA ALA A 70 -3.32 -7.66 -4.53
C ALA A 70 -4.35 -7.40 -5.65
N ASP A 71 -3.94 -7.49 -6.93
CA ASP A 71 -4.88 -7.37 -8.06
C ASP A 71 -5.83 -8.57 -8.15
N TYR A 72 -5.34 -9.77 -7.80
CA TYR A 72 -6.18 -10.96 -7.73
C TYR A 72 -7.26 -10.79 -6.65
N ARG A 73 -6.87 -10.41 -5.44
CA ARG A 73 -7.78 -10.20 -4.29
C ARG A 73 -8.82 -9.13 -4.56
N ALA A 74 -8.40 -7.99 -5.12
CA ALA A 74 -9.34 -6.95 -5.55
C ALA A 74 -10.40 -7.54 -6.49
N ARG A 75 -9.98 -8.18 -7.60
CA ARG A 75 -10.94 -8.75 -8.57
C ARG A 75 -11.81 -9.87 -8.02
N GLU A 76 -11.24 -10.74 -7.19
CA GLU A 76 -11.95 -11.83 -6.50
C GLU A 76 -13.11 -11.25 -5.69
N PHE A 77 -12.83 -10.27 -4.84
CA PHE A 77 -13.85 -9.67 -3.99
C PHE A 77 -14.84 -8.78 -4.76
N LEU A 78 -14.42 -8.14 -5.86
CA LEU A 78 -15.35 -7.48 -6.77
C LEU A 78 -16.35 -8.47 -7.38
N ALA A 79 -15.88 -9.62 -7.84
CA ALA A 79 -16.73 -10.66 -8.43
C ALA A 79 -17.69 -11.24 -7.39
N LEU A 80 -17.20 -11.52 -6.18
CA LEU A 80 -18.04 -11.99 -5.06
C LEU A 80 -19.09 -10.94 -4.65
N ALA A 81 -18.72 -9.65 -4.61
CA ALA A 81 -19.64 -8.57 -4.32
C ALA A 81 -20.78 -8.51 -5.35
N ARG A 82 -20.44 -8.51 -6.65
CA ARG A 82 -21.42 -8.49 -7.74
C ARG A 82 -22.33 -9.72 -7.71
N PHE A 83 -21.76 -10.90 -7.46
CA PHE A 83 -22.54 -12.13 -7.31
C PHE A 83 -23.53 -12.02 -6.15
N ALA A 84 -23.07 -11.61 -4.97
CA ALA A 84 -23.92 -11.47 -3.78
C ALA A 84 -25.03 -10.44 -3.97
N PHE A 85 -24.76 -9.30 -4.62
CA PHE A 85 -25.82 -8.34 -4.97
C PHE A 85 -26.85 -8.94 -5.93
N LYS A 86 -26.38 -9.62 -6.99
CA LYS A 86 -27.24 -10.24 -8.01
C LYS A 86 -28.14 -11.35 -7.43
N THR A 87 -27.69 -12.06 -6.41
CA THR A 87 -28.45 -13.14 -5.78
C THR A 87 -29.24 -12.71 -4.53
N GLY A 88 -29.35 -11.41 -4.26
CA GLY A 88 -30.17 -10.89 -3.16
C GLY A 88 -29.54 -10.99 -1.77
N HIS A 89 -28.20 -10.97 -1.68
CA HIS A 89 -27.42 -10.96 -0.44
C HIS A 89 -26.66 -9.63 -0.24
N PRO A 90 -27.37 -8.50 -0.06
CA PRO A 90 -26.73 -7.17 -0.03
C PRO A 90 -25.72 -7.01 1.12
N TYR A 91 -25.95 -7.64 2.28
CA TYR A 91 -24.98 -7.63 3.37
C TYR A 91 -23.61 -8.16 2.90
N TRP A 92 -23.60 -9.34 2.31
CA TRP A 92 -22.37 -9.95 1.77
C TRP A 92 -21.82 -9.16 0.59
N GLY A 93 -22.67 -8.61 -0.27
CA GLY A 93 -22.27 -7.71 -1.35
C GLY A 93 -21.43 -6.54 -0.84
N TYR A 94 -21.87 -5.85 0.22
CA TYR A 94 -21.11 -4.75 0.81
C TYR A 94 -19.85 -5.21 1.56
N ARG A 95 -19.86 -6.38 2.23
CA ARG A 95 -18.69 -6.94 2.92
C ARG A 95 -17.58 -7.28 1.91
N PHE A 96 -17.90 -8.02 0.86
CA PHE A 96 -16.95 -8.34 -0.22
C PHE A 96 -16.47 -7.06 -0.91
N LEU A 97 -17.36 -6.10 -1.20
CA LEU A 97 -16.95 -4.84 -1.82
C LEU A 97 -15.95 -4.07 -0.95
N GLY A 98 -16.15 -4.08 0.37
CA GLY A 98 -15.21 -3.51 1.33
C GLY A 98 -13.86 -4.19 1.36
N TRP A 99 -13.82 -5.53 1.37
CA TRP A 99 -12.56 -6.28 1.26
C TRP A 99 -11.84 -5.97 -0.04
N GLY A 100 -12.54 -5.94 -1.18
CA GLY A 100 -11.94 -5.57 -2.46
C GLY A 100 -11.40 -4.13 -2.49
N LEU A 101 -12.09 -3.20 -1.82
CA LEU A 101 -11.63 -1.82 -1.67
C LEU A 101 -10.32 -1.73 -0.90
N HIS A 102 -10.08 -2.59 0.09
CA HIS A 102 -8.83 -2.65 0.84
C HIS A 102 -7.63 -2.79 -0.11
N TYR A 103 -7.60 -3.86 -0.90
CA TYR A 103 -6.50 -4.12 -1.83
C TYR A 103 -6.37 -3.05 -2.92
N LEU A 104 -7.48 -2.48 -3.37
CA LEU A 104 -7.44 -1.37 -4.32
C LEU A 104 -6.76 -0.14 -3.69
N GLN A 105 -7.10 0.19 -2.45
CA GLN A 105 -6.55 1.34 -1.72
C GLN A 105 -5.08 1.09 -1.34
N ASP A 106 -4.71 -0.12 -0.95
CA ASP A 106 -3.32 -0.51 -0.79
C ASP A 106 -2.50 -0.27 -2.05
N LEU A 107 -3.04 -0.59 -3.23
CA LEU A 107 -2.37 -0.32 -4.51
C LEU A 107 -2.29 1.16 -4.88
N THR A 108 -2.95 2.05 -4.13
CA THR A 108 -2.73 3.51 -4.26
C THR A 108 -1.60 4.03 -3.37
N GLN A 109 -1.07 3.19 -2.48
CA GLN A 109 0.00 3.52 -1.55
C GLN A 109 1.37 3.39 -2.26
N PRO A 110 2.24 4.42 -2.24
CA PRO A 110 3.45 4.40 -3.05
C PRO A 110 4.50 3.31 -2.72
N TYR A 111 4.68 2.96 -1.45
CA TYR A 111 5.52 1.85 -1.00
C TYR A 111 4.92 0.46 -1.28
N HIS A 112 3.60 0.33 -1.48
CA HIS A 112 2.98 -0.92 -1.92
C HIS A 112 3.12 -1.13 -3.43
N ALA A 113 3.30 -0.04 -4.19
CA ALA A 113 3.47 -0.07 -5.64
C ALA A 113 4.94 -0.09 -6.09
N ARG A 114 5.88 0.28 -5.21
CA ARG A 114 7.33 0.33 -5.50
C ARG A 114 8.19 -0.03 -4.29
N VAL A 115 9.07 -1.02 -4.45
CA VAL A 115 9.97 -1.53 -3.39
C VAL A 115 11.05 -0.52 -3.03
N MET A 116 11.60 0.18 -4.04
CA MET A 116 12.66 1.17 -3.85
C MET A 116 12.35 2.47 -4.56
N PRO A 117 11.72 3.40 -3.85
CA PRO A 117 11.34 4.68 -4.44
C PRO A 117 12.53 5.59 -4.76
N ALA A 118 13.54 5.73 -3.89
CA ALA A 118 14.64 6.70 -4.11
C ALA A 118 15.95 6.16 -4.69
N LYS A 119 16.26 4.85 -4.62
CA LYS A 119 17.63 4.37 -4.92
C LYS A 119 17.90 4.01 -6.40
N GLY A 120 16.91 4.15 -7.29
CA GLY A 120 17.07 3.81 -8.71
C GLY A 120 17.56 2.37 -8.95
N THR A 121 17.83 2.01 -10.20
CA THR A 121 18.39 0.70 -10.58
C THR A 121 19.82 0.50 -10.10
N THR A 122 20.57 1.58 -9.90
CA THR A 122 21.98 1.55 -9.47
C THR A 122 22.15 1.10 -8.03
N GLY A 123 21.25 1.47 -7.11
CA GLY A 123 21.29 1.00 -5.73
C GLY A 123 21.04 -0.51 -5.60
N LEU A 124 20.24 -1.08 -6.49
CA LEU A 124 19.94 -2.52 -6.53
C LEU A 124 21.08 -3.38 -7.08
N VAL A 125 21.74 -2.92 -8.14
CA VAL A 125 22.95 -3.58 -8.68
C VAL A 125 24.02 -3.65 -7.59
N TRP A 126 24.17 -2.57 -6.81
CA TRP A 126 25.09 -2.52 -5.68
C TRP A 126 24.73 -3.51 -4.56
N MET A 127 23.46 -3.57 -4.15
CA MET A 127 23.00 -4.50 -3.11
C MET A 127 23.09 -5.97 -3.53
N ASN A 128 22.82 -6.29 -4.81
CA ASN A 128 22.94 -7.66 -5.31
C ASN A 128 24.41 -8.12 -5.47
N LEU A 129 25.33 -7.20 -5.81
CA LEU A 129 26.78 -7.48 -5.79
C LEU A 129 27.26 -7.87 -4.38
N LEU A 130 26.73 -7.20 -3.34
CA LEU A 130 27.06 -7.48 -1.94
C LEU A 130 26.48 -8.83 -1.45
N ASN A 131 25.29 -9.23 -1.94
CA ASN A 131 24.71 -10.55 -1.66
C ASN A 131 25.53 -11.73 -2.20
N THR A 132 26.28 -11.53 -3.28
CA THR A 132 27.14 -12.58 -3.87
C THR A 132 28.36 -12.90 -2.98
N VAL A 133 28.65 -12.07 -1.96
CA VAL A 133 29.82 -12.19 -1.08
C VAL A 133 29.45 -12.62 0.36
N GLY A 134 28.21 -13.02 0.62
CA GLY A 134 27.87 -13.86 1.78
C GLY A 134 27.79 -13.19 3.16
N ILE A 135 27.77 -11.85 3.25
CA ILE A 135 27.40 -11.06 4.45
C ILE A 135 26.93 -9.68 3.94
N SER A 136 25.81 -9.08 4.39
CA SER A 136 25.66 -7.61 4.20
C SER A 136 24.67 -6.89 5.14
N SER A 137 25.15 -6.34 6.27
CA SER A 137 24.39 -5.36 7.09
C SER A 137 23.83 -4.16 6.31
N PRO A 138 24.49 -3.63 5.26
CA PRO A 138 23.98 -2.46 4.53
C PRO A 138 22.65 -2.70 3.80
N GLN A 139 22.36 -3.92 3.38
CA GLN A 139 21.06 -4.25 2.77
C GLN A 139 19.96 -4.25 3.83
N THR A 140 20.22 -4.85 4.99
CA THR A 140 19.29 -4.85 6.14
C THR A 140 18.99 -3.42 6.59
N GLU A 141 20.01 -2.57 6.67
CA GLU A 141 19.85 -1.16 7.02
C GLU A 141 19.01 -0.40 5.98
N ALA A 142 19.24 -0.63 4.68
CA ALA A 142 18.47 0.01 3.61
C ALA A 142 16.99 -0.44 3.61
N ILE A 143 16.73 -1.73 3.86
CA ILE A 143 15.37 -2.26 4.01
C ILE A 143 14.70 -1.61 5.23
N GLN A 144 15.41 -1.51 6.35
CA GLN A 144 14.88 -0.91 7.57
C GLN A 144 14.55 0.58 7.39
N GLN A 145 15.40 1.35 6.70
CA GLN A 145 15.14 2.75 6.33
C GLN A 145 13.84 2.88 5.52
N LEU A 146 13.64 1.99 4.53
CA LEU A 146 12.42 1.96 3.72
C LEU A 146 11.21 1.60 4.57
N SER A 147 11.29 0.57 5.41
CA SER A 147 10.22 0.17 6.32
C SER A 147 9.85 1.30 7.30
N ASN A 148 10.83 2.01 7.85
CA ASN A 148 10.56 3.14 8.74
C ASN A 148 9.82 4.27 8.02
N ARG A 149 10.26 4.65 6.81
CA ARG A 149 9.63 5.72 6.03
C ARG A 149 8.24 5.32 5.52
N HIS A 150 8.04 4.05 5.17
CA HIS A 150 6.71 3.48 4.88
C HIS A 150 5.77 3.66 6.08
N LEU A 151 6.13 3.12 7.24
CA LEU A 151 5.29 3.20 8.44
C LEU A 151 5.05 4.65 8.88
N ALA A 152 6.04 5.53 8.70
CA ALA A 152 5.89 6.96 8.98
C ALA A 152 4.87 7.64 8.05
N LEU A 153 4.82 7.25 6.77
CA LEU A 153 3.82 7.74 5.83
C LEU A 153 2.41 7.32 6.24
N GLU A 154 2.20 6.04 6.55
CA GLU A 154 0.90 5.53 6.98
C GLU A 154 0.44 6.18 8.28
N ASN A 155 1.35 6.32 9.25
CA ASN A 155 1.09 7.05 10.49
C ASN A 155 0.68 8.51 10.23
N PHE A 156 1.43 9.21 9.37
CA PHE A 156 1.11 10.58 8.99
C PHE A 156 -0.29 10.68 8.37
N GLN A 157 -0.60 9.84 7.39
CA GLN A 157 -1.90 9.83 6.72
C GLN A 157 -3.03 9.53 7.70
N ARG A 158 -2.87 8.52 8.57
CA ARG A 158 -3.84 8.17 9.61
C ARG A 158 -4.10 9.33 10.57
N ASN A 159 -3.06 9.92 11.14
CA ASN A 159 -3.20 10.96 12.16
C ASN A 159 -3.70 12.29 11.55
N LEU A 160 -3.30 12.61 10.31
CA LEU A 160 -3.90 13.69 9.53
C LEU A 160 -5.41 13.48 9.36
N MET A 161 -5.84 12.27 8.93
CA MET A 161 -7.26 11.93 8.76
C MET A 161 -8.04 12.04 10.07
N ILE A 162 -7.50 11.51 11.17
CA ILE A 162 -8.10 11.61 12.50
C ILE A 162 -8.24 13.06 12.94
N ALA A 163 -7.19 13.87 12.77
CA ALA A 163 -7.22 15.29 13.12
C ALA A 163 -8.28 16.06 12.33
N VAL A 164 -8.38 15.82 11.01
CA VAL A 164 -9.40 16.44 10.15
C VAL A 164 -10.81 16.04 10.60
N TYR A 165 -11.04 14.75 10.90
CA TYR A 165 -12.34 14.25 11.35
C TYR A 165 -12.74 14.83 12.73
N GLN A 166 -11.83 14.81 13.70
CA GLN A 166 -12.12 15.24 15.09
C GLN A 166 -12.34 16.75 15.20
N GLN A 167 -11.61 17.56 14.44
CA GLN A 167 -11.63 19.01 14.62
C GLN A 167 -12.87 19.69 14.02
N LYS A 168 -13.78 18.95 13.34
CA LYS A 168 -14.95 19.48 12.61
C LYS A 168 -14.61 20.71 11.74
N ARG A 169 -13.35 20.86 11.34
CA ARG A 169 -12.86 22.02 10.59
C ARG A 169 -13.38 21.97 9.16
N LYS A 170 -13.35 23.11 8.48
CA LYS A 170 -13.55 23.17 7.02
C LYS A 170 -12.64 22.12 6.36
N PRO A 171 -13.10 21.44 5.28
CA PRO A 171 -12.28 20.50 4.53
C PRO A 171 -10.87 21.02 4.28
N GLY A 172 -9.86 20.39 4.89
CA GLY A 172 -8.46 20.64 4.56
C GLY A 172 -8.16 20.25 3.11
N ALA A 173 -6.98 20.62 2.59
CA ALA A 173 -6.58 20.31 1.22
C ALA A 173 -6.75 18.82 0.87
N MET A 174 -6.38 17.94 1.79
CA MET A 174 -6.52 16.50 1.62
C MET A 174 -7.99 16.03 1.57
N TRP A 175 -8.89 16.52 2.42
CA TRP A 175 -10.31 16.12 2.33
C TRP A 175 -10.93 16.59 1.02
N LYS A 176 -10.59 17.82 0.59
CA LYS A 176 -11.01 18.33 -0.71
C LYS A 176 -10.53 17.40 -1.82
N ALA A 177 -9.25 17.01 -1.80
CA ALA A 177 -8.68 16.05 -2.74
C ALA A 177 -9.44 14.71 -2.75
N LEU A 178 -9.63 14.07 -1.60
CA LEU A 178 -10.34 12.79 -1.49
C LEU A 178 -11.77 12.85 -2.05
N THR A 179 -12.45 13.97 -1.87
CA THR A 179 -13.85 14.17 -2.32
C THR A 179 -13.97 14.83 -3.70
N ASP A 180 -12.84 15.15 -4.34
CA ASP A 180 -12.81 15.79 -5.65
C ASP A 180 -13.25 14.78 -6.72
N LEU A 181 -14.31 15.11 -7.46
CA LEU A 181 -14.91 14.23 -8.46
C LEU A 181 -14.32 14.43 -9.87
N GLN A 182 -13.41 15.40 -10.07
CA GLN A 182 -12.93 15.77 -11.41
C GLN A 182 -12.26 14.60 -12.16
N LEU A 183 -11.63 13.67 -11.45
CA LEU A 183 -10.95 12.52 -12.05
C LEU A 183 -11.87 11.30 -12.26
N ASP A 184 -13.09 11.29 -11.72
CA ASP A 184 -13.95 10.11 -11.74
C ASP A 184 -14.20 9.60 -13.16
N ASP A 185 -14.52 10.51 -14.09
CA ASP A 185 -14.83 10.20 -15.49
C ASP A 185 -13.57 10.07 -16.36
N SER A 186 -12.37 10.25 -15.79
CA SER A 186 -11.09 10.10 -16.51
C SER A 186 -10.60 8.66 -16.58
N TYR A 187 -11.32 7.71 -15.96
CA TYR A 187 -10.91 6.32 -15.84
C TYR A 187 -11.97 5.37 -16.40
N ASP A 188 -11.51 4.28 -17.02
CA ASP A 188 -12.33 3.11 -17.32
C ASP A 188 -11.99 1.99 -16.32
N PRO A 189 -12.77 1.82 -15.23
CA PRO A 189 -12.49 0.81 -14.21
C PRO A 189 -12.74 -0.62 -14.70
N ALA A 190 -13.44 -0.81 -15.83
CA ALA A 190 -13.66 -2.12 -16.43
C ALA A 190 -12.53 -2.54 -17.39
N ALA A 191 -11.63 -1.60 -17.73
CA ALA A 191 -10.52 -1.87 -18.63
C ALA A 191 -9.59 -2.98 -18.12
N ASN A 192 -9.15 -3.83 -19.04
CA ASN A 192 -8.15 -4.85 -18.74
C ASN A 192 -6.86 -4.20 -18.23
N GLY A 193 -6.47 -4.57 -17.02
CA GLY A 193 -5.25 -4.05 -16.39
C GLY A 193 -5.43 -2.74 -15.65
N TYR A 194 -6.66 -2.21 -15.49
CA TYR A 194 -6.93 -0.98 -14.74
C TYR A 194 -6.20 -0.94 -13.38
N ILE A 195 -6.36 -1.97 -12.54
CA ILE A 195 -5.75 -2.02 -11.21
C ILE A 195 -4.21 -2.05 -11.30
N ARG A 196 -3.64 -2.91 -12.14
CA ARG A 196 -2.17 -3.05 -12.25
C ARG A 196 -1.51 -1.85 -12.91
N GLN A 197 -2.06 -1.37 -14.03
CA GLN A 197 -1.41 -0.38 -14.89
C GLN A 197 -1.75 1.05 -14.50
N ILE A 198 -3.00 1.31 -14.08
CA ILE A 198 -3.45 2.66 -13.76
C ILE A 198 -3.32 2.91 -12.26
N VAL A 199 -4.04 2.14 -11.43
CA VAL A 199 -4.08 2.38 -9.97
C VAL A 199 -2.68 2.27 -9.36
N ALA A 200 -2.03 1.11 -9.51
CA ALA A 200 -0.67 0.92 -9.01
C ALA A 200 0.39 1.72 -9.78
N GLY A 201 0.15 2.03 -11.06
CA GLY A 201 1.08 2.83 -11.86
C GLY A 201 1.16 4.28 -11.40
N GLU A 202 0.01 4.88 -11.08
CA GLU A 202 -0.05 6.22 -10.53
C GLU A 202 0.61 6.29 -9.15
N ALA A 203 0.40 5.30 -8.28
CA ALA A 203 1.07 5.21 -6.99
C ALA A 203 2.60 5.05 -7.13
N ALA A 204 3.04 4.16 -8.02
CA ALA A 204 4.45 3.93 -8.31
C ALA A 204 5.13 5.20 -8.87
N SER A 205 4.40 6.00 -9.65
CA SER A 205 4.91 7.27 -10.21
C SER A 205 5.17 8.34 -9.15
N SER A 206 4.39 8.32 -8.06
CA SER A 206 4.53 9.27 -6.94
C SER A 206 5.58 8.83 -5.91
N ALA A 207 6.02 7.58 -5.95
CA ALA A 207 6.82 6.97 -4.88
C ALA A 207 8.15 7.71 -4.63
N SER A 208 8.92 8.01 -5.69
CA SER A 208 10.25 8.62 -5.53
C SER A 208 10.20 10.01 -4.88
N GLU A 209 9.22 10.83 -5.27
CA GLU A 209 9.03 12.17 -4.70
C GLU A 209 8.61 12.08 -3.22
N VAL A 210 7.62 11.23 -2.92
CA VAL A 210 7.12 11.04 -1.55
C VAL A 210 8.23 10.53 -0.62
N ASP A 211 9.00 9.54 -1.04
CA ASP A 211 10.12 8.98 -0.28
C ASP A 211 11.21 10.02 -0.02
N SER A 212 11.56 10.83 -1.02
CA SER A 212 12.53 11.92 -0.88
C SER A 212 12.06 12.99 0.11
N ILE A 213 10.77 13.34 0.10
CA ILE A 213 10.20 14.29 1.07
C ILE A 213 10.23 13.69 2.48
N LEU A 214 9.87 12.41 2.64
CA LEU A 214 9.92 11.74 3.93
C LEU A 214 11.34 11.70 4.49
N GLU A 215 12.33 11.38 3.67
CA GLU A 215 13.75 11.39 4.07
C GLU A 215 14.19 12.77 4.59
N GLN A 216 13.72 13.86 3.97
CA GLN A 216 14.07 15.23 4.37
C GLN A 216 13.28 15.75 5.57
N GLN A 217 12.03 15.32 5.74
CA GLN A 217 11.11 15.89 6.72
C GLN A 217 11.14 15.16 8.06
N LEU A 218 11.32 13.84 8.04
CA LEU A 218 11.32 12.99 9.22
C LEU A 218 12.59 13.18 10.07
N PRO A 219 12.55 12.82 11.37
CA PRO A 219 13.77 12.74 12.19
C PRO A 219 14.78 11.77 11.58
N GLU A 220 16.08 12.06 11.70
CA GLU A 220 17.16 11.19 11.19
C GLU A 220 17.07 9.75 11.72
N SER A 221 16.65 9.58 12.97
CA SER A 221 16.42 8.28 13.60
C SER A 221 15.34 7.45 12.90
N ILE A 222 14.40 8.08 12.22
CA ILE A 222 13.34 7.39 11.45
C ILE A 222 13.73 7.32 9.97
N ALA A 223 14.20 8.43 9.40
CA ALA A 223 14.48 8.58 7.99
C ALA A 223 15.67 7.73 7.50
N THR A 224 16.75 7.71 8.28
CA THR A 224 18.08 7.28 7.81
C THR A 224 18.77 6.26 8.72
N ASP A 225 18.35 6.10 9.97
CA ASP A 225 18.92 5.10 10.87
C ASP A 225 18.36 3.69 10.55
N GLY A 226 19.18 2.89 9.86
CA GLY A 226 18.84 1.51 9.51
C GLY A 226 18.91 0.52 10.67
N ASN A 227 19.35 0.94 11.87
CA ASN A 227 19.34 0.12 13.08
C ASN A 227 18.12 0.41 13.97
N TYR A 228 17.41 1.50 13.72
CA TYR A 228 16.19 1.85 14.44
C TYR A 228 14.96 1.20 13.78
N VAL A 229 14.10 0.61 14.60
CA VAL A 229 12.82 0.03 14.16
C VAL A 229 11.69 0.94 14.60
N TYR A 230 11.18 1.74 13.66
CA TYR A 230 9.99 2.56 13.88
C TYR A 230 8.74 1.67 13.83
N LYS A 231 7.85 1.79 14.83
CA LYS A 231 6.67 0.94 14.95
C LYS A 231 5.40 1.54 14.34
N GLY A 232 5.33 2.86 14.20
CA GLY A 232 4.21 3.56 13.54
C GLY A 232 2.86 3.57 14.29
N VAL A 233 2.77 2.98 15.48
CA VAL A 233 1.49 2.76 16.19
C VAL A 233 1.44 3.32 17.63
N GLY A 234 2.54 3.88 18.15
CA GLY A 234 2.56 4.48 19.48
C GLY A 234 1.86 5.85 19.55
N ALA A 235 1.30 6.21 20.71
CA ALA A 235 0.73 7.56 20.91
C ALA A 235 1.78 8.68 20.79
N GLU A 236 3.05 8.36 21.07
CA GLU A 236 4.21 9.24 20.93
C GLU A 236 4.69 9.34 19.47
N ASP A 237 4.18 8.48 18.58
CA ASP A 237 4.62 8.33 17.19
C ASP A 237 3.76 9.14 16.20
N ASP A 238 3.16 10.28 16.60
CA ASP A 238 2.32 11.09 15.70
C ASP A 238 3.16 11.97 14.75
N ILE A 239 3.46 11.45 13.56
CA ILE A 239 4.22 12.17 12.53
C ILE A 239 3.49 13.43 12.06
N TYR A 240 2.15 13.43 12.02
CA TYR A 240 1.39 14.61 11.62
C TYR A 240 1.55 15.74 12.64
N ALA A 241 1.34 15.47 13.93
CA ALA A 241 1.52 16.45 14.99
C ALA A 241 2.96 16.96 15.07
N MET A 242 3.95 16.09 14.82
CA MET A 242 5.36 16.45 14.75
C MET A 242 5.64 17.47 13.65
N LEU A 243 5.17 17.21 12.42
CA LEU A 243 5.38 18.10 11.28
C LEU A 243 4.58 19.40 11.43
N GLU A 244 3.40 19.36 12.06
CA GLU A 244 2.60 20.55 12.40
C GLU A 244 3.38 21.46 13.34
N LYS A 245 3.98 20.89 14.40
CA LYS A 245 4.80 21.64 15.35
C LYS A 245 6.05 22.24 14.69
N LYS A 246 6.64 21.55 13.70
CA LYS A 246 7.79 22.03 12.90
C LYS A 246 7.37 23.08 11.85
N GLY A 247 6.08 23.18 11.53
CA GLY A 247 5.55 24.06 10.49
C GLY A 247 5.80 23.59 9.06
N THR A 248 6.13 22.31 8.86
CA THR A 248 6.50 21.76 7.54
C THR A 248 5.50 20.76 6.96
N THR A 249 4.37 20.53 7.63
CA THR A 249 3.27 19.64 7.19
C THR A 249 2.85 19.86 5.75
N ASN A 250 2.76 21.12 5.32
CA ASN A 250 2.27 21.48 3.99
C ASN A 250 3.12 20.87 2.87
N THR A 251 4.41 20.66 3.08
CA THR A 251 5.28 20.02 2.07
C THR A 251 4.78 18.60 1.75
N LEU A 252 4.54 17.79 2.78
CA LEU A 252 4.06 16.42 2.59
C LEU A 252 2.58 16.38 2.18
N VAL A 253 1.73 17.27 2.71
CA VAL A 253 0.32 17.37 2.27
C VAL A 253 0.22 17.72 0.79
N ASN A 254 1.03 18.65 0.29
CA ASN A 254 1.01 19.04 -1.11
C ASN A 254 1.43 17.87 -2.02
N ALA A 255 2.49 17.14 -1.65
CA ALA A 255 2.94 15.96 -2.39
C ALA A 255 1.91 14.82 -2.41
N LEU A 256 1.16 14.65 -1.30
CA LEU A 256 0.13 13.63 -1.21
C LEU A 256 -1.22 14.05 -1.80
N THR A 257 -1.45 15.34 -2.07
CA THR A 257 -2.73 15.85 -2.57
C THR A 257 -3.15 15.15 -3.88
N PRO A 258 -2.29 15.01 -4.91
CA PRO A 258 -2.64 14.25 -6.11
C PRO A 258 -2.91 12.77 -5.83
N VAL A 259 -2.16 12.16 -4.90
CA VAL A 259 -2.38 10.76 -4.49
C VAL A 259 -3.77 10.60 -3.89
N PHE A 260 -4.17 11.49 -2.97
CA PHE A 260 -5.50 11.49 -2.37
C PHE A 260 -6.63 11.73 -3.40
N GLN A 261 -6.44 12.59 -4.40
CA GLN A 261 -7.41 12.75 -5.49
C GLN A 261 -7.65 11.44 -6.24
N ARG A 262 -6.57 10.74 -6.59
CA ARG A 262 -6.61 9.44 -7.28
C ARG A 262 -7.22 8.34 -6.41
N VAL A 263 -6.84 8.26 -5.14
CA VAL A 263 -7.45 7.34 -4.14
C VAL A 263 -8.96 7.52 -4.13
N GLY A 264 -9.44 8.77 -4.06
CA GLY A 264 -10.85 9.09 -4.08
C GLY A 264 -11.56 8.61 -5.35
N ALA A 265 -10.99 8.93 -6.50
CA ALA A 265 -11.55 8.56 -7.80
C ALA A 265 -11.59 7.03 -7.99
N HIS A 266 -10.49 6.34 -7.73
CA HIS A 266 -10.42 4.88 -7.84
C HIS A 266 -11.38 4.18 -6.89
N THR A 267 -11.46 4.63 -5.62
CA THR A 267 -12.41 4.10 -4.63
C THR A 267 -13.85 4.21 -5.13
N ARG A 268 -14.27 5.41 -5.59
CA ARG A 268 -15.64 5.61 -6.08
C ARG A 268 -15.92 4.79 -7.35
N ASN A 269 -14.99 4.75 -8.29
CA ASN A 269 -15.14 3.99 -9.52
C ASN A 269 -15.26 2.49 -9.27
N TYR A 270 -14.48 1.97 -8.33
CA TYR A 270 -14.59 0.58 -7.91
C TYR A 270 -15.92 0.25 -7.23
N ILE A 271 -16.43 1.15 -6.38
CA ILE A 271 -17.76 1.02 -5.78
C ILE A 271 -18.85 1.01 -6.87
N ARG A 272 -18.80 1.96 -7.82
CA ARG A 272 -19.75 2.02 -8.95
C ARG A 272 -19.73 0.72 -9.75
N LEU A 273 -18.54 0.20 -10.03
CA LEU A 273 -18.38 -1.07 -10.75
C LEU A 273 -18.99 -2.25 -9.96
N GLY A 274 -18.78 -2.31 -8.64
CA GLY A 274 -19.34 -3.36 -7.79
C GLY A 274 -20.85 -3.32 -7.63
N LEU A 275 -21.44 -2.12 -7.68
CA LEU A 275 -22.89 -1.91 -7.59
C LEU A 275 -23.61 -1.98 -8.95
N SER A 276 -22.87 -2.00 -10.06
CA SER A 276 -23.44 -2.10 -11.40
C SER A 276 -24.17 -3.43 -11.60
N GLN A 277 -25.38 -3.36 -12.15
CA GLN A 277 -26.16 -4.53 -12.56
C GLN A 277 -25.90 -4.79 -14.05
N GLU A 278 -24.76 -5.38 -14.38
CA GLU A 278 -24.58 -6.00 -15.71
C GLU A 278 -25.05 -7.46 -15.71
#